data_AF-A0A7S1BE76-F1
#
_entry.id   AF-A0A7S1BE76-F1
#
_cell.length_a   1.000
_cell.length_b   1.000
_cell.length_c   1.000
_cell.angle_alpha   90.00
_cell.angle_beta   90.00
_cell.angle_gamma   90.00
#
_symmetry.space_group_name_H-M   'P 1'
#
loop_
_entity.id
_entity.type
_entity.pdbx_description
1 polymer ?
#
loop_
_entity_poly.entity_id
_entity_poly.type
_entity_poly.pdbx_seq_one_letter_code
_entity_poly.pdbx_strand_id
1 'polypeptide(L)'
;ATGESHEGKENDDSVARPVKVKCVRVSTMVRAVETADIISKVFEDNGISSAFQNQDSVREDTVGEVEKRKKGTIRRTPGDPNINEGRPAHTVPGGRVSSSTIQRVDKDHERAEIAFHQYFYRSDPPPSVLNYFRHTPLTTAADADADADLSMNPALPDDEARHEFEIIVCHGNMIRYFFCRLLQLPPEAWLRLTTFNCSLNYFVIRPTGSVSCRTMGDVGHLPYDKTTFSMHHGFNW
;
A
#
# COMPACT_ATOMS: atom_id res chain seq x y z
N ALA A 1 37.32 -43.77 -8.19
CA ALA A 1 37.37 -42.49 -7.48
C ALA A 1 37.34 -41.37 -8.50
N THR A 2 36.14 -41.03 -8.96
CA THR A 2 35.88 -39.89 -9.84
C THR A 2 35.26 -38.82 -8.95
N GLY A 3 36.08 -37.87 -8.53
CA GLY A 3 35.63 -36.71 -7.76
C GLY A 3 35.09 -35.67 -8.71
N GLU A 4 33.78 -35.54 -8.79
CA GLU A 4 33.14 -34.36 -9.36
C GLU A 4 33.21 -33.23 -8.34
N SER A 5 34.01 -32.22 -8.66
CA SER A 5 34.06 -30.95 -7.93
C SER A 5 32.76 -30.19 -8.18
N HIS A 6 31.89 -30.15 -7.17
CA HIS A 6 30.80 -29.18 -7.12
C HIS A 6 31.40 -27.76 -7.04
N GLU A 7 31.49 -27.07 -8.17
CA GLU A 7 31.61 -25.62 -8.21
C GLU A 7 30.34 -25.02 -7.60
N GLY A 8 30.44 -24.64 -6.32
CA GLY A 8 29.46 -23.77 -5.69
C GLY A 8 29.50 -22.42 -6.38
N LYS A 9 28.40 -22.05 -7.05
CA LYS A 9 28.18 -20.67 -7.49
C LYS A 9 28.10 -19.81 -6.23
N GLU A 10 29.14 -19.03 -5.96
CA GLU A 10 29.06 -17.90 -5.03
C GLU A 10 27.96 -16.97 -5.54
N ASN A 11 26.83 -16.92 -4.83
CA ASN A 11 25.86 -15.86 -5.00
C ASN A 11 26.53 -14.59 -4.45
N ASP A 12 27.00 -13.75 -5.36
CA ASP A 12 27.46 -12.39 -5.04
C ASP A 12 26.25 -11.55 -4.59
N ASP A 13 25.94 -11.63 -3.30
CA ASP A 13 24.86 -10.88 -2.65
C ASP A 13 25.18 -9.37 -2.54
N SER A 14 26.33 -8.91 -3.05
CA SER A 14 26.73 -7.50 -3.03
C SER A 14 26.08 -6.64 -4.13
N VAL A 15 25.51 -7.26 -5.17
CA VAL A 15 24.83 -6.54 -6.25
C VAL A 15 23.36 -6.33 -5.90
N ALA A 16 23.00 -5.09 -5.57
CA ALA A 16 21.61 -4.68 -5.40
C ALA A 16 20.79 -5.04 -6.65
N ARG A 17 19.87 -6.01 -6.50
CA ARG A 17 19.08 -6.53 -7.62
C ARG A 17 17.97 -5.55 -8.02
N PRO A 18 17.58 -5.50 -9.31
CA PRO A 18 16.64 -4.50 -9.82
C PRO A 18 15.25 -4.60 -9.19
N VAL A 19 14.68 -3.44 -8.84
CA VAL A 19 13.34 -3.29 -8.26
C VAL A 19 12.27 -3.71 -9.28
N LYS A 20 11.34 -4.56 -8.86
CA LYS A 20 10.24 -5.07 -9.71
C LYS A 20 8.95 -4.29 -9.47
N VAL A 21 8.74 -3.24 -10.27
CA VAL A 21 7.50 -2.46 -10.23
C VAL A 21 6.44 -3.11 -11.12
N LYS A 22 5.31 -3.49 -10.52
CA LYS A 22 4.18 -4.12 -11.22
C LYS A 22 3.33 -3.09 -11.95
N CYS A 23 2.93 -2.03 -11.25
CA CYS A 23 2.11 -0.97 -11.82
C CYS A 23 2.20 0.34 -11.02
N VAL A 24 1.77 1.42 -11.67
CA VAL A 24 1.48 2.72 -11.05
C VAL A 24 -0.02 2.95 -11.13
N ARG A 25 -0.65 3.04 -9.96
CA ARG A 25 -2.07 3.36 -9.77
C ARG A 25 -2.20 4.82 -9.38
N VAL A 26 -3.26 5.48 -9.82
CA VAL A 26 -3.38 6.92 -9.65
C VAL A 26 -4.82 7.37 -9.50
N SER A 27 -5.04 8.41 -8.69
CA SER A 27 -6.31 9.13 -8.59
C SER A 27 -6.67 9.86 -9.89
N THR A 28 -7.94 10.20 -10.08
CA THR A 28 -8.36 11.05 -11.22
C THR A 28 -8.03 12.53 -11.04
N MET A 29 -7.53 12.97 -9.88
CA MET A 29 -7.22 14.37 -9.63
C MET A 29 -5.91 14.79 -10.29
N VAL A 30 -5.92 15.97 -10.93
CA VAL A 30 -4.83 16.49 -11.78
C VAL A 30 -3.44 16.39 -11.14
N ARG A 31 -3.27 16.87 -9.90
CA ARG A 31 -1.97 16.83 -9.22
C ARG A 31 -1.41 15.41 -9.03
N ALA A 32 -2.28 14.44 -8.79
CA ALA A 32 -1.87 13.03 -8.65
C ALA A 32 -1.50 12.44 -10.02
N VAL A 33 -2.27 12.77 -11.05
CA VAL A 33 -1.99 12.36 -12.45
C VAL A 33 -0.62 12.86 -12.90
N GLU A 34 -0.35 14.16 -12.75
CA GLU A 34 0.95 14.76 -13.12
C GLU A 34 2.12 14.07 -12.40
N THR A 35 1.97 13.82 -11.10
CA THR A 35 3.00 13.13 -10.29
C THR A 35 3.24 11.71 -10.81
N ALA A 36 2.17 10.96 -11.10
CA ALA A 36 2.29 9.59 -11.61
C ALA A 36 2.92 9.54 -13.01
N ASP A 37 2.63 10.53 -13.86
CA ASP A 37 3.18 10.61 -15.21
C ASP A 37 4.69 10.93 -15.15
N ILE A 38 5.12 11.82 -14.24
CA ILE A 38 6.55 12.08 -13.97
C ILE A 38 7.25 10.80 -13.48
N ILE A 39 6.67 10.08 -12.51
CA ILE A 39 7.23 8.82 -11.99
C ILE A 39 7.37 7.78 -13.10
N SER A 40 6.32 7.64 -13.93
CA SER A 40 6.31 6.67 -15.04
C SER A 40 7.41 6.98 -16.04
N LYS A 41 7.61 8.25 -16.39
CA LYS A 41 8.70 8.69 -17.26
C LYS A 41 10.07 8.39 -16.66
N VAL A 42 10.28 8.67 -15.37
CA VAL A 42 11.56 8.35 -14.68
C VAL A 42 11.85 6.85 -14.75
N PHE A 43 10.84 6.00 -14.62
CA PHE A 43 11.05 4.56 -14.77
C PHE A 43 11.46 4.16 -16.19
N GLU A 44 10.83 4.73 -17.20
CA GLU A 44 11.20 4.51 -18.60
C GLU A 44 12.65 4.96 -18.87
N ASP A 45 13.01 6.15 -18.42
CA ASP A 45 14.35 6.74 -18.61
C ASP A 45 15.45 5.91 -17.90
N ASN A 46 15.11 5.22 -16.81
CA ASN A 46 16.03 4.36 -16.05
C ASN A 46 15.94 2.87 -16.42
N GLY A 47 15.16 2.52 -17.45
CA GLY A 47 15.00 1.12 -17.89
C GLY A 47 14.35 0.20 -16.85
N ILE A 48 13.59 0.75 -15.90
CA ILE A 48 12.85 -0.05 -14.91
C ILE A 48 11.62 -0.63 -15.60
N SER A 49 11.61 -1.95 -15.77
CA SER A 49 10.58 -2.66 -16.53
C SER A 49 9.57 -3.41 -15.66
N SER A 50 8.35 -3.59 -16.17
CA SER A 50 7.38 -4.53 -15.58
C SER A 50 7.91 -5.97 -15.62
N ALA A 51 7.84 -6.67 -14.48
CA ALA A 51 8.15 -8.10 -14.41
C ALA A 51 7.02 -8.99 -14.98
N PHE A 52 5.80 -8.44 -15.14
CA PHE A 52 4.66 -9.19 -15.65
C PHE A 52 4.62 -9.13 -17.18
N GLN A 53 5.15 -10.18 -17.81
CA GLN A 53 4.87 -10.50 -19.19
C GLN A 53 3.53 -11.27 -19.24
N ASN A 54 2.49 -10.66 -19.81
CA ASN A 54 1.30 -11.33 -20.37
C ASN A 54 0.55 -12.33 -19.47
N GLN A 55 -0.23 -11.87 -18.48
CA GLN A 55 -1.33 -12.67 -17.92
C GLN A 55 -2.68 -11.96 -17.79
N ASP A 56 -2.79 -10.67 -18.15
CA ASP A 56 -4.12 -10.06 -18.34
C ASP A 56 -4.61 -10.39 -19.76
N SER A 57 -5.06 -11.64 -19.96
CA SER A 57 -5.95 -11.97 -21.07
C SER A 57 -7.25 -11.19 -20.87
N VAL A 58 -7.33 -10.04 -21.56
CA VAL A 58 -8.51 -9.47 -22.20
C VAL A 58 -9.84 -10.10 -21.72
N ARG A 59 -10.52 -9.45 -20.77
CA ARG A 59 -11.99 -9.41 -20.83
C ARG A 59 -12.30 -8.43 -21.96
N GLU A 60 -12.77 -9.00 -23.04
CA GLU A 60 -13.02 -8.34 -24.31
C GLU A 60 -14.24 -7.42 -24.14
N ASP A 61 -14.01 -6.12 -24.07
CA ASP A 61 -15.06 -5.13 -24.27
C ASP A 61 -14.53 -4.01 -25.17
N THR A 62 -15.00 -4.06 -26.41
CA THR A 62 -15.28 -2.97 -27.36
C THR A 62 -14.17 -1.97 -27.77
N VAL A 63 -13.74 -2.15 -29.02
CA VAL A 63 -13.38 -1.15 -30.06
C VAL A 63 -12.72 0.16 -29.57
N GLY A 64 -11.38 0.20 -29.65
CA GLY A 64 -10.60 1.43 -29.61
C GLY A 64 -9.10 1.13 -29.64
N GLU A 65 -8.40 1.65 -30.66
CA GLU A 65 -6.95 1.64 -30.92
C GLU A 65 -6.05 0.77 -30.03
N VAL A 66 -5.56 -0.33 -30.60
CA VAL A 66 -4.44 -1.11 -30.04
C VAL A 66 -3.14 -0.34 -30.32
N GLU A 67 -2.79 0.60 -29.44
CA GLU A 67 -1.42 1.12 -29.39
C GLU A 67 -0.47 -0.05 -29.10
N LYS A 68 0.47 -0.29 -30.03
CA LYS A 68 1.54 -1.29 -29.86
C LYS A 68 2.44 -0.88 -28.69
N ARG A 69 2.09 -1.32 -27.48
CA ARG A 69 2.83 -1.03 -26.26
C ARG A 69 4.25 -1.61 -26.34
N LYS A 70 5.28 -0.80 -26.10
CA LYS A 70 6.68 -1.26 -25.99
C LYS A 70 6.79 -2.32 -24.90
N LYS A 71 7.26 -3.51 -25.28
CA LYS A 71 7.49 -4.66 -24.39
C LYS A 71 8.40 -4.23 -23.23
N GLY A 72 7.93 -4.38 -21.99
CA GLY A 72 8.68 -4.07 -20.78
C GLY A 72 8.26 -2.78 -20.04
N THR A 73 7.41 -1.93 -20.61
CA THR A 73 7.00 -0.67 -19.93
C THR A 73 6.11 -0.96 -18.71
N ILE A 74 6.33 -0.26 -17.59
CA ILE A 74 5.49 -0.37 -16.38
C ILE A 74 4.05 0.04 -16.70
N ARG A 75 3.08 -0.70 -16.14
CA ARG A 75 1.66 -0.40 -16.36
C ARG A 75 1.20 0.79 -15.52
N ARG A 76 0.99 1.94 -16.14
CA ARG A 76 0.18 3.05 -15.57
C ARG A 76 -1.31 2.76 -15.80
N THR A 77 -2.10 2.66 -14.73
CA THR A 77 -3.55 2.37 -14.81
C THR A 77 -4.34 3.62 -15.17
N PRO A 78 -5.56 3.53 -15.72
CA PRO A 78 -6.49 4.66 -15.74
C PRO A 78 -6.67 5.26 -14.33
N GLY A 79 -7.06 6.53 -14.27
CA GLY A 79 -7.31 7.20 -13.00
C GLY A 79 -8.51 6.56 -12.28
N ASP A 80 -8.37 6.31 -10.99
CA ASP A 80 -9.43 5.75 -10.15
C ASP A 80 -10.06 6.83 -9.25
N PRO A 81 -11.36 7.14 -9.40
CA PRO A 81 -12.04 8.11 -8.55
C PRO A 81 -12.18 7.66 -7.09
N ASN A 82 -12.08 6.36 -6.79
CA ASN A 82 -12.23 5.86 -5.42
C ASN A 82 -11.05 6.26 -4.52
N ILE A 83 -9.89 6.58 -5.11
CA ILE A 83 -8.71 7.08 -4.38
C ILE A 83 -8.50 8.59 -4.51
N ASN A 84 -9.53 9.34 -4.95
CA ASN A 84 -9.53 10.81 -4.84
C ASN A 84 -9.54 11.26 -3.38
N GLU A 85 -9.07 12.49 -3.14
CA GLU A 85 -9.05 13.10 -1.81
C GLU A 85 -10.42 12.98 -1.13
N GLY A 86 -10.41 12.61 0.15
CA GLY A 86 -11.61 12.41 0.96
C GLY A 86 -11.63 13.34 2.17
N ARG A 87 -12.80 13.44 2.80
CA ARG A 87 -12.95 14.20 4.04
C ARG A 87 -12.30 13.53 5.24
N PRO A 88 -11.98 14.35 6.26
CA PRO A 88 -11.41 13.82 7.45
C PRO A 88 -12.32 12.93 8.30
N ALA A 89 -11.86 11.75 8.72
CA ALA A 89 -12.49 11.03 9.82
C ALA A 89 -12.49 11.91 11.08
N HIS A 90 -13.52 11.73 11.89
CA HIS A 90 -13.74 12.55 13.07
C HIS A 90 -12.58 12.40 14.07
N THR A 91 -12.15 13.53 14.66
CA THR A 91 -11.09 13.52 15.68
C THR A 91 -11.69 13.23 17.04
N VAL A 92 -11.05 12.33 17.79
CA VAL A 92 -11.38 12.04 19.19
C VAL A 92 -10.13 12.22 20.06
N PRO A 93 -10.20 13.01 21.15
CA PRO A 93 -11.32 13.87 21.54
C PRO A 93 -11.51 15.04 20.55
N GLY A 94 -12.76 15.42 20.30
CA GLY A 94 -13.13 16.48 19.35
C GLY A 94 -14.33 17.30 19.82
N GLY A 95 -14.57 18.43 19.15
CA GLY A 95 -15.74 19.28 19.42
C GLY A 95 -17.05 18.67 18.92
N ARG A 96 -18.18 19.33 19.24
CA ARG A 96 -19.49 18.94 18.70
C ARG A 96 -19.50 19.08 17.18
N VAL A 97 -20.00 18.06 16.49
CA VAL A 97 -20.10 18.01 15.03
C VAL A 97 -21.56 17.96 14.61
N SER A 98 -21.94 18.65 13.53
CA SER A 98 -23.31 18.62 13.00
C SER A 98 -23.63 17.29 12.30
N SER A 99 -24.90 16.88 12.29
CA SER A 99 -25.34 15.67 11.58
C SER A 99 -25.02 15.71 10.08
N SER A 100 -25.09 16.89 9.46
CA SER A 100 -24.70 17.09 8.07
C SER A 100 -23.21 16.87 7.81
N THR A 101 -22.36 17.18 8.79
CA THR A 101 -20.91 16.93 8.69
C THR A 101 -20.61 15.45 8.83
N ILE A 102 -21.29 14.75 9.74
CA ILE A 102 -21.18 13.29 9.91
C ILE A 102 -21.54 12.57 8.60
N GLN A 103 -22.71 12.85 8.04
CA GLN A 103 -23.17 12.23 6.78
C GLN A 103 -22.18 12.42 5.62
N ARG A 104 -21.53 13.59 5.54
CA ARG A 104 -20.53 13.86 4.49
C ARG A 104 -19.23 13.10 4.71
N VAL A 105 -18.82 12.89 5.95
CA VAL A 105 -17.63 12.12 6.30
C VAL A 105 -17.88 10.63 6.02
N ASP A 106 -19.03 10.11 6.46
CA ASP A 106 -19.40 8.69 6.24
C ASP A 106 -19.50 8.33 4.75
N LYS A 107 -20.03 9.23 3.93
CA LYS A 107 -20.11 9.02 2.47
C LYS A 107 -18.72 8.81 1.84
N ASP A 108 -17.71 9.54 2.29
CA ASP A 108 -16.35 9.38 1.76
C ASP A 108 -15.69 8.09 2.28
N HIS A 109 -16.08 7.60 3.47
CA HIS A 109 -15.59 6.32 4.00
C HIS A 109 -16.00 5.13 3.15
N GLU A 110 -17.23 5.09 2.63
CA GLU A 110 -17.68 3.98 1.76
C GLU A 110 -16.78 3.85 0.52
N ARG A 111 -16.49 4.98 -0.13
CA ARG A 111 -15.59 5.05 -1.29
C ARG A 111 -14.17 4.61 -0.95
N ALA A 112 -13.67 5.07 0.20
CA ALA A 112 -12.35 4.73 0.70
C ALA A 112 -12.22 3.23 1.03
N GLU A 113 -13.25 2.60 1.59
CA GLU A 113 -13.29 1.14 1.81
C GLU A 113 -13.32 0.36 0.51
N ILE A 114 -14.10 0.79 -0.50
CA ILE A 114 -14.11 0.14 -1.82
C ILE A 114 -12.69 0.12 -2.41
N ALA A 115 -11.99 1.27 -2.37
CA ALA A 115 -10.61 1.34 -2.81
C ALA A 115 -9.69 0.43 -1.97
N PHE A 116 -9.88 0.39 -0.65
CA PHE A 116 -9.06 -0.44 0.23
C PHE A 116 -9.17 -1.92 -0.15
N HIS A 117 -10.40 -2.44 -0.33
CA HIS A 117 -10.62 -3.82 -0.74
C HIS A 117 -10.14 -4.12 -2.17
N GLN A 118 -10.16 -3.12 -3.05
CA GLN A 118 -9.67 -3.26 -4.42
C GLN A 118 -8.14 -3.41 -4.47
N TYR A 119 -7.40 -2.72 -3.60
CA TYR A 119 -5.94 -2.65 -3.67
C TYR A 119 -5.20 -3.49 -2.63
N PHE A 120 -5.82 -3.76 -1.49
CA PHE A 120 -5.19 -4.46 -0.39
C PHE A 120 -5.98 -5.72 -0.08
N TYR A 121 -5.42 -6.85 -0.49
CA TYR A 121 -5.94 -8.15 -0.06
C TYR A 121 -5.46 -8.46 1.36
N ARG A 122 -6.39 -8.90 2.20
CA ARG A 122 -6.08 -9.63 3.44
C ARG A 122 -6.85 -10.93 3.41
N SER A 123 -6.19 -12.01 3.80
CA SER A 123 -6.89 -13.24 4.14
C SER A 123 -7.84 -12.97 5.32
N ASP A 124 -8.99 -13.67 5.34
CA ASP A 124 -9.85 -13.66 6.52
C ASP A 124 -9.03 -14.09 7.75
N PRO A 125 -9.29 -13.48 8.93
CA PRO A 125 -8.64 -13.92 10.15
C PRO A 125 -8.95 -15.41 10.38
N PRO A 126 -7.98 -16.22 10.85
CA PRO A 126 -8.23 -17.63 11.09
C PRO A 126 -9.38 -17.80 12.08
N PRO A 127 -10.21 -18.86 11.94
CA PRO A 127 -11.39 -19.07 12.79
C PRO A 127 -11.09 -19.03 14.30
N SER A 128 -9.88 -19.41 14.72
CA SER A 128 -9.42 -19.33 16.10
C SER A 128 -9.40 -17.90 16.66
N VAL A 129 -8.96 -16.93 15.86
CA VAL A 129 -8.95 -15.50 16.24
C VAL A 129 -10.38 -14.96 16.29
N LEU A 130 -11.24 -15.33 15.34
CA LEU A 130 -12.65 -14.96 15.36
C LEU A 130 -13.37 -15.50 16.61
N ASN A 131 -13.01 -16.70 17.05
CA ASN A 131 -13.57 -17.31 18.26
C ASN A 131 -13.03 -16.66 19.54
N TYR A 132 -11.76 -16.24 19.58
CA TYR A 132 -11.19 -15.50 20.71
C TYR A 132 -11.98 -14.22 21.01
N PHE A 133 -12.26 -13.40 19.99
CA PHE A 133 -13.06 -12.18 20.15
C PHE A 133 -14.54 -12.44 20.48
N ARG A 134 -15.05 -13.65 20.22
CA ARG A 134 -16.43 -14.04 20.51
C ARG A 134 -16.62 -14.54 21.94
N HIS A 135 -15.54 -14.96 22.60
CA HIS A 135 -15.57 -15.63 23.91
C HIS A 135 -14.84 -14.91 25.04
N THR A 136 -14.41 -13.66 24.86
CA THR A 136 -13.92 -12.83 25.98
C THR A 136 -15.01 -11.87 26.46
N PRO A 137 -15.68 -12.15 27.60
CA PRO A 137 -16.23 -11.07 28.41
C PRO A 137 -15.06 -10.19 28.87
N LEU A 138 -15.24 -8.87 28.87
CA LEU A 138 -14.34 -7.94 29.58
C LEU A 138 -14.40 -8.23 31.09
N THR A 139 -13.70 -9.25 31.55
CA THR A 139 -13.52 -9.52 32.99
C THR A 139 -12.08 -9.88 33.27
N THR A 140 -11.42 -8.94 33.94
CA THR A 140 -10.23 -9.04 34.81
C THR A 140 -9.18 -10.10 34.47
N ALA A 141 -8.01 -9.59 34.10
CA ALA A 141 -6.73 -10.29 34.08
C ALA A 141 -6.57 -11.21 35.30
N ALA A 142 -6.62 -12.53 35.08
CA ALA A 142 -6.21 -13.51 36.08
C ALA A 142 -5.70 -14.83 35.47
N ASP A 143 -6.23 -15.31 34.35
CA ASP A 143 -5.86 -16.65 33.86
C ASP A 143 -5.29 -16.59 32.44
N ALA A 144 -3.98 -16.35 32.35
CA ALA A 144 -3.21 -16.40 31.12
C ALA A 144 -2.33 -17.65 31.11
N ASP A 145 -2.94 -18.83 30.98
CA ASP A 145 -2.25 -20.09 30.67
C ASP A 145 -3.05 -20.83 29.60
N ALA A 146 -2.88 -20.40 28.36
CA ALA A 146 -3.23 -21.19 27.19
C ALA A 146 -2.19 -20.90 26.10
N ASP A 147 -1.14 -21.72 26.09
CA ASP A 147 -0.22 -21.90 24.96
C ASP A 147 -1.04 -22.34 23.73
N ALA A 148 -1.59 -21.36 23.01
CA ALA A 148 -2.07 -21.57 21.67
C ALA A 148 -0.83 -21.58 20.76
N ASP A 149 -0.36 -22.78 20.47
CA ASP A 149 0.66 -23.07 19.47
C ASP A 149 0.27 -22.46 18.11
N LEU A 150 0.76 -21.25 17.84
CA LEU A 150 0.60 -20.50 16.59
C LEU A 150 1.64 -20.92 15.53
N SER A 151 2.33 -22.05 15.69
CA SER A 151 3.49 -22.41 14.86
C SER A 151 3.17 -23.06 13.50
N MET A 152 1.91 -23.22 13.09
CA MET A 152 1.61 -23.66 11.71
C MET A 152 1.70 -22.52 10.70
N ASN A 153 2.95 -22.13 10.37
CA ASN A 153 3.25 -21.53 9.08
C ASN A 153 3.74 -22.66 8.17
N PRO A 154 2.92 -23.19 7.23
CA PRO A 154 3.47 -24.05 6.20
C PRO A 154 4.45 -23.19 5.40
N ALA A 155 5.74 -23.46 5.58
CA ALA A 155 6.80 -22.82 4.81
C ALA A 155 6.48 -23.03 3.33
N LEU A 156 6.07 -21.95 2.65
CA LEU A 156 5.95 -21.96 1.21
C LEU A 156 7.34 -22.28 0.65
N PRO A 157 7.47 -23.19 -0.34
CA PRO A 157 8.75 -23.58 -0.88
C PRO A 157 9.54 -22.34 -1.34
N ASP A 158 10.80 -22.29 -0.94
CA ASP A 158 11.72 -21.14 -0.98
C ASP A 158 12.22 -20.78 -2.40
N ASP A 159 11.56 -21.28 -3.45
CA ASP A 159 11.94 -20.96 -4.82
C ASP A 159 11.22 -19.68 -5.28
N GLU A 160 11.88 -18.55 -5.02
CA GLU A 160 11.64 -17.23 -5.62
C GLU A 160 10.46 -16.38 -5.09
N ALA A 161 10.25 -16.28 -3.77
CA ALA A 161 9.35 -15.28 -3.18
C ALA A 161 9.90 -13.85 -3.36
N ARG A 162 9.73 -13.29 -4.57
CA ARG A 162 10.23 -11.98 -4.95
C ARG A 162 9.26 -10.88 -4.51
N HIS A 163 9.79 -9.80 -3.96
CA HIS A 163 8.98 -8.62 -3.66
C HIS A 163 8.52 -7.96 -4.96
N GLU A 164 7.21 -7.73 -5.06
CA GLU A 164 6.58 -6.93 -6.10
C GLU A 164 6.17 -5.58 -5.52
N PHE A 165 6.37 -4.52 -6.29
CA PHE A 165 6.04 -3.16 -5.88
C PHE A 165 4.83 -2.66 -6.68
N GLU A 166 3.76 -2.32 -5.98
CA GLU A 166 2.66 -1.51 -6.52
C GLU A 166 2.79 -0.09 -5.98
N ILE A 167 2.78 0.89 -6.88
CA ILE A 167 2.88 2.31 -6.52
C ILE A 167 1.49 2.92 -6.63
N ILE A 168 1.04 3.59 -5.58
CA ILE A 168 -0.27 4.26 -5.55
C ILE A 168 -0.03 5.75 -5.32
N VAL A 169 -0.37 6.56 -6.32
CA VAL A 169 -0.29 8.02 -6.25
C VAL A 169 -1.69 8.57 -5.96
N CYS A 170 -1.89 9.00 -4.72
CA CYS A 170 -3.16 9.55 -4.24
C CYS A 170 -2.92 10.72 -3.29
N HIS A 171 -3.82 10.92 -2.33
CA HIS A 171 -3.90 12.17 -1.56
C HIS A 171 -3.70 11.95 -0.06
N GLY A 172 -3.44 13.06 0.65
CA GLY A 172 -3.04 13.01 2.06
C GLY A 172 -4.03 12.25 2.94
N ASN A 173 -5.33 12.53 2.84
CA ASN A 173 -6.31 11.83 3.66
C ASN A 173 -6.54 10.39 3.21
N MET A 174 -6.45 10.11 1.91
CA MET A 174 -6.56 8.74 1.40
C MET A 174 -5.40 7.86 1.87
N ILE A 175 -4.17 8.41 1.91
CA ILE A 175 -2.99 7.73 2.45
C ILE A 175 -3.18 7.45 3.94
N ARG A 176 -3.64 8.44 4.72
CA ARG A 176 -3.93 8.27 6.16
C ARG A 176 -5.00 7.21 6.41
N TYR A 177 -6.04 7.20 5.58
CA TYR A 177 -7.08 6.19 5.61
C TYR A 177 -6.48 4.79 5.40
N PHE A 178 -5.74 4.60 4.31
CA PHE A 178 -5.07 3.33 4.03
C PHE A 178 -4.12 2.95 5.15
N PHE A 179 -3.33 3.87 5.70
CA PHE A 179 -2.43 3.62 6.81
C PHE A 179 -3.17 3.03 8.01
N CYS A 180 -4.24 3.69 8.46
CA CYS A 180 -5.03 3.21 9.59
C CYS A 180 -5.65 1.84 9.29
N ARG A 181 -6.26 1.64 8.12
CA ARG A 181 -6.87 0.35 7.75
C ARG A 181 -5.84 -0.78 7.61
N LEU A 182 -4.71 -0.51 6.97
CA LEU A 182 -3.57 -1.43 6.78
C LEU A 182 -2.86 -1.83 8.07
N LEU A 183 -2.95 -1.04 9.13
CA LEU A 183 -2.39 -1.40 10.43
C LEU A 183 -3.47 -1.69 11.48
N GLN A 184 -4.74 -1.71 11.08
CA GLN A 184 -5.88 -1.94 11.98
C GLN A 184 -5.94 -0.92 13.13
N LEU A 185 -5.49 0.30 12.86
CA LEU A 185 -5.56 1.41 13.80
C LEU A 185 -6.95 2.05 13.76
N PRO A 186 -7.41 2.63 14.87
CA PRO A 186 -8.65 3.38 14.90
C PRO A 186 -8.60 4.53 13.86
N PRO A 187 -9.68 4.76 13.08
CA PRO A 187 -9.71 5.80 12.07
C PRO A 187 -9.50 7.20 12.66
N GLU A 188 -9.81 7.43 13.93
CA GLU A 188 -9.62 8.71 14.62
C GLU A 188 -8.12 9.08 14.78
N ALA A 189 -7.21 8.11 14.69
CA ALA A 189 -5.76 8.35 14.77
C ALA A 189 -5.20 9.05 13.53
N TRP A 190 -5.93 9.02 12.43
CA TRP A 190 -5.41 9.30 11.11
C TRP A 190 -4.92 10.76 10.90
N LEU A 191 -5.53 11.77 11.55
CA LEU A 191 -5.07 13.17 11.53
C LEU A 191 -3.84 13.41 12.41
N ARG A 192 -3.41 12.41 13.18
CA ARG A 192 -2.14 12.44 13.92
C ARG A 192 -0.96 12.03 13.04
N LEU A 193 -1.23 11.65 11.79
CA LEU A 193 -0.22 11.21 10.82
C LEU A 193 0.05 12.34 9.82
N THR A 194 1.32 12.67 9.62
CA THR A 194 1.73 13.72 8.69
C THR A 194 2.04 13.13 7.32
N THR A 195 1.52 13.76 6.27
CA THR A 195 1.75 13.40 4.87
C THR A 195 2.17 14.65 4.10
N PHE A 196 3.49 14.87 3.99
CA PHE A 196 4.02 15.94 3.15
C PHE A 196 3.71 15.67 1.67
N ASN A 197 3.73 16.73 0.86
CA ASN A 197 3.61 16.60 -0.58
C ASN A 197 4.76 15.74 -1.12
N CYS A 198 4.44 14.80 -2.02
CA CYS A 198 5.37 13.80 -2.56
C CYS A 198 6.01 12.87 -1.51
N SER A 199 5.49 12.80 -0.28
CA SER A 199 6.03 11.86 0.71
C SER A 199 5.81 10.39 0.34
N LEU A 200 6.79 9.55 0.67
CA LEU A 200 6.76 8.11 0.48
C LEU A 200 6.19 7.41 1.73
N ASN A 201 5.33 6.43 1.47
CA ASN A 201 4.68 5.61 2.49
C ASN A 201 4.83 4.15 2.06
N TYR A 202 5.65 3.39 2.77
CA TYR A 202 6.05 2.05 2.35
C TYR A 202 5.46 1.00 3.29
N PHE A 203 4.56 0.18 2.75
CA PHE A 203 4.05 -1.01 3.40
C PHE A 203 4.56 -2.27 2.74
N VAL A 204 4.80 -3.30 3.55
CA VAL A 204 5.03 -4.67 3.10
C VAL A 204 3.85 -5.51 3.57
N ILE A 205 3.17 -6.11 2.61
CA ILE A 205 2.07 -7.06 2.83
C ILE A 205 2.60 -8.44 2.49
N ARG A 206 2.59 -9.36 3.45
CA ARG A 206 3.05 -10.74 3.24
C ARG A 206 1.90 -11.62 2.74
N PRO A 207 2.20 -12.77 2.10
CA PRO A 207 1.18 -13.75 1.72
C PRO A 207 0.28 -14.20 2.88
N THR A 208 0.77 -14.13 4.12
CA THR A 208 0.00 -14.43 5.34
C THR A 208 -1.03 -13.36 5.71
N GLY A 209 -1.13 -12.27 4.95
CA GLY A 209 -1.98 -11.11 5.27
C GLY A 209 -1.39 -10.16 6.32
N SER A 210 -0.25 -10.52 6.94
CA SER A 210 0.45 -9.63 7.87
C SER A 210 1.00 -8.40 7.15
N VAL A 211 0.83 -7.23 7.78
CA VAL A 211 1.23 -5.94 7.24
C VAL A 211 2.26 -5.29 8.16
N SER A 212 3.32 -4.76 7.57
CA SER A 212 4.30 -3.91 8.28
C SER A 212 4.51 -2.61 7.52
N CYS A 213 4.39 -1.48 8.21
CA CYS A 213 4.83 -0.19 7.69
C CYS A 213 6.35 -0.04 7.91
N ARG A 214 7.09 0.26 6.84
CA ARG A 214 8.53 0.50 6.86
C ARG A 214 8.86 1.97 6.98
N THR A 215 8.08 2.82 6.32
CA THR A 215 8.20 4.27 6.43
C THR A 215 6.87 4.96 6.19
N MET A 216 6.69 6.13 6.80
CA MET A 216 5.50 6.96 6.73
C MET A 216 5.90 8.42 6.60
N GLY A 217 5.36 9.13 5.62
CA GLY A 217 5.60 10.56 5.43
C GLY A 217 7.05 10.90 5.04
N ASP A 218 7.79 9.97 4.44
CA ASP A 218 9.21 10.14 4.14
C ASP A 218 9.44 11.10 2.98
N VAL A 219 10.24 12.13 3.24
CA VAL A 219 10.64 13.17 2.29
C VAL A 219 12.16 13.26 2.14
N GLY A 220 12.92 12.24 2.55
CA GLY A 220 14.39 12.24 2.50
C GLY A 220 14.97 12.39 1.09
N HIS A 221 14.18 12.15 0.05
CA HIS A 221 14.55 12.41 -1.35
C HIS A 221 14.37 13.87 -1.78
N LEU A 222 13.80 14.72 -0.92
CA LEU A 222 13.56 16.14 -1.18
C LEU A 222 14.48 16.99 -0.29
N PRO A 223 15.09 18.05 -0.84
CA PRO A 223 15.73 19.06 -0.02
C PRO A 223 14.69 19.87 0.76
N TYR A 224 15.11 20.46 1.89
CA TYR A 224 14.22 21.17 2.82
C TYR A 224 13.38 22.28 2.16
N ASP A 225 13.95 23.03 1.21
CA ASP A 225 13.27 24.12 0.50
C ASP A 225 12.16 23.63 -0.45
N LYS A 226 12.16 22.34 -0.79
CA LYS A 226 11.14 21.69 -1.62
C LYS A 226 10.15 20.87 -0.82
N THR A 227 10.42 20.64 0.47
CA THR A 227 9.45 20.00 1.37
C THR A 227 8.30 20.96 1.63
N THR A 228 7.07 20.50 1.39
CA THR A 228 5.85 21.28 1.61
C THR A 228 4.75 20.42 2.23
N PHE A 229 3.94 21.02 3.10
CA PHE A 229 2.69 20.44 3.59
C PHE A 229 1.56 21.39 3.25
N SER A 230 0.58 20.92 2.46
CA SER A 230 -0.44 21.80 1.88
C SER A 230 0.23 22.93 1.06
N MET A 231 0.07 24.19 1.47
CA MET A 231 0.70 25.37 0.86
C MET A 231 1.83 25.97 1.71
N HIS A 232 2.25 25.29 2.78
CA HIS A 232 3.31 25.75 3.68
C HIS A 232 4.64 25.08 3.36
N HIS A 233 5.73 25.85 3.42
CA HIS A 233 7.09 25.38 3.15
C HIS A 233 7.80 24.90 4.42
N GLY A 234 8.60 23.85 4.25
CA GLY A 234 9.41 23.26 5.31
C GLY A 234 8.58 22.57 6.39
N PHE A 235 9.12 22.57 7.60
CA PHE A 235 8.52 21.91 8.77
C PHE A 235 7.75 22.86 9.70
N ASN A 236 7.66 24.15 9.34
CA ASN A 236 6.98 25.16 10.13
C ASN A 236 5.52 25.28 9.65
N TRP A 237 4.70 24.29 10.01
CA TRP A 237 3.27 24.22 9.69
C TRP A 237 2.41 24.06 10.94
#